data_AF-A0A8D2MS59-F1
#
_entry.id   AF-A0A8D2MS59-F1
#
_cell.length_a   1.000
_cell.length_b   1.000
_cell.length_c   1.000
_cell.angle_alpha   90.00
_cell.angle_beta   90.00
_cell.angle_gamma   90.00
#
_symmetry.space_group_name_H-M   'P 1'
#
loop_
_entity.id
_entity.type
_entity.pdbx_description
1 polymer ?
#
loop_
_entity_poly.entity_id
_entity_poly.type
_entity_poly.pdbx_seq_one_letter_code
_entity_poly.pdbx_strand_id
1 'polypeptide(L)'
;MGCKRNCGLLAGAIIGAVLAIFGGVLIPLGDHLINKAVKKEAVIVNGTTAFQNWLVPGSTVYREFWIFHVVNPSEVIEEGAQPKFEQRGPYTYRVRYLPKENVTEGENGTITYMLPNIAHFEPDLSVGTENDTLTVLNLAVVAVPSLYTNTFVLSMLNSWIKKSNSAILQNRTVNEILWGYTDPFLNRIPFPVKSFVGVFYPYNGTTDGPYSVYTGTENITKTAIIESYKNKRNLSYWEGHCDMVNGTDGASFPPFVKKDQVLRFFSSDICRSIYGVFHSEQVVKGIKLYRFVVPREAFAAPTEVPDNYCFCTDTEISKNCTIAGVLDISACKEKKPVYISLPHFLHASESVLNDVEGLSPNELEHETYLDIEPVTGFTLRFAKRLQVNLLVRPSTRIEPLKKVKKPYVFPILWLNESAVIGDEKAAMFRSKISGRLQMLSTLQMALMIGGSVIFLAFLGSFFICRSKKLK
;
A
#
# COMPACT_ATOMS: atom_id res chain seq x y z
N MET A 1 54.68 -41.79 -29.07
CA MET A 1 54.06 -40.48 -28.71
C MET A 1 52.63 -40.56 -28.13
N GLY A 2 51.89 -41.68 -28.19
CA GLY A 2 50.48 -41.73 -27.77
C GLY A 2 50.16 -41.69 -26.26
N CYS A 3 51.11 -42.04 -25.37
CA CYS A 3 50.86 -42.09 -23.93
C CYS A 3 50.73 -40.68 -23.30
N LYS A 4 51.59 -39.73 -23.72
CA LYS A 4 51.56 -38.34 -23.25
C LYS A 4 50.26 -37.61 -23.64
N ARG A 5 49.71 -37.90 -24.83
CA ARG A 5 48.46 -37.29 -25.30
C ARG A 5 47.24 -37.79 -24.53
N ASN A 6 47.17 -39.09 -24.25
CA ASN A 6 46.07 -39.67 -23.47
C ASN A 6 46.09 -39.18 -22.02
N CYS A 7 47.28 -39.05 -21.40
CA CYS A 7 47.40 -38.44 -20.07
C CYS A 7 46.93 -36.98 -20.06
N GLY A 8 47.28 -36.18 -21.07
CA GLY A 8 46.81 -34.80 -21.18
C GLY A 8 45.29 -34.68 -21.32
N LEU A 9 44.67 -35.57 -22.10
CA LEU A 9 43.21 -35.59 -22.26
C LEU A 9 42.50 -36.00 -20.97
N LEU A 10 43.02 -36.99 -20.25
CA LEU A 10 42.48 -37.42 -18.97
C LEU A 10 42.64 -36.33 -17.89
N ALA A 11 43.80 -35.66 -17.85
CA ALA A 11 44.05 -34.54 -16.95
C ALA A 11 43.07 -33.38 -17.19
N GLY A 12 42.81 -33.03 -18.46
CA GLY A 12 41.81 -32.01 -18.81
C GLY A 12 40.39 -32.38 -18.36
N ALA A 13 40.00 -33.65 -18.50
CA ALA A 13 38.72 -34.13 -17.98
C ALA A 13 38.66 -34.03 -16.45
N ILE A 14 39.70 -34.45 -15.73
CA ILE A 14 39.76 -34.34 -14.26
C ILE A 14 39.63 -32.89 -13.81
N ILE A 15 40.34 -31.96 -14.46
CA ILE A 15 40.25 -30.52 -14.17
C ILE A 15 38.81 -30.02 -14.39
N GLY A 16 38.17 -30.39 -15.50
CA GLY A 16 36.77 -30.04 -15.77
C GLY A 16 35.81 -30.57 -14.70
N ALA A 17 35.98 -31.84 -14.29
CA ALA A 17 35.18 -32.45 -13.23
C ALA A 17 35.36 -31.75 -11.87
N VAL A 18 36.60 -31.42 -11.49
CA VAL A 18 36.90 -30.70 -10.25
C VAL A 18 36.28 -29.30 -10.26
N LEU A 19 36.34 -28.57 -11.39
CA LEU A 19 35.71 -27.26 -11.52
C LEU A 19 34.17 -27.34 -11.40
N ALA A 20 33.56 -28.35 -12.02
CA ALA A 20 32.11 -28.57 -11.92
C ALA A 20 31.68 -28.93 -10.48
N ILE A 21 32.42 -29.83 -9.81
CA ILE A 21 32.19 -30.20 -8.41
C ILE A 21 32.37 -28.97 -7.51
N PHE A 22 33.42 -28.18 -7.72
CA PHE A 22 33.67 -26.97 -6.95
C PHE A 22 32.55 -25.93 -7.14
N GLY A 23 32.06 -25.73 -8.37
CA GLY A 23 30.87 -24.93 -8.65
C GLY A 23 29.62 -25.45 -7.92
N GLY A 24 29.44 -26.77 -7.85
CA GLY A 24 28.36 -27.42 -7.10
C GLY A 24 28.47 -27.26 -5.57
N VAL A 25 29.67 -27.32 -5.01
CA VAL A 25 29.92 -27.09 -3.56
C VAL A 25 29.76 -25.61 -3.19
N LEU A 26 30.05 -24.70 -4.13
CA LEU A 26 29.84 -23.27 -3.92
C LEU A 26 28.36 -22.88 -3.83
N ILE A 27 27.41 -23.71 -4.28
CA ILE A 27 25.97 -23.42 -4.16
C ILE A 27 25.54 -23.33 -2.69
N PRO A 28 25.66 -24.40 -1.86
CA PRO A 28 25.26 -24.32 -0.46
C PRO A 28 26.11 -23.33 0.34
N LEU A 29 27.38 -23.13 -0.03
CA LEU A 29 28.24 -22.13 0.62
C LEU A 29 27.80 -20.70 0.29
N GLY A 30 27.47 -20.44 -0.97
CA GLY A 30 26.93 -19.18 -1.44
C GLY A 30 25.63 -18.86 -0.72
N ASP A 31 24.66 -19.78 -0.74
CA ASP A 31 23.38 -19.61 -0.03
C ASP A 31 23.59 -19.37 1.47
N HIS A 32 24.53 -20.04 2.12
CA HIS A 32 24.86 -19.80 3.52
C HIS A 32 25.44 -18.38 3.75
N LEU A 33 26.34 -17.91 2.89
CA LEU A 33 26.92 -16.57 2.97
C LEU A 33 25.88 -15.49 2.71
N ILE A 34 24.99 -15.69 1.74
CA ILE A 34 23.87 -14.80 1.43
C ILE A 34 22.94 -14.71 2.64
N ASN A 35 22.51 -15.86 3.17
CA ASN A 35 21.68 -15.92 4.37
C ASN A 35 22.31 -15.20 5.55
N LYS A 36 23.63 -15.37 5.76
CA LYS A 36 24.36 -14.70 6.85
C LYS A 36 24.46 -13.19 6.64
N ALA A 37 24.68 -12.73 5.40
CA ALA A 37 24.74 -11.31 5.07
C ALA A 37 23.37 -10.64 5.23
N VAL A 38 22.31 -11.28 4.73
CA VAL A 38 20.92 -10.80 4.87
C VAL A 38 20.52 -10.77 6.35
N LYS A 39 20.79 -11.82 7.13
CA LYS A 39 20.54 -11.84 8.58
C LYS A 39 21.30 -10.76 9.35
N LYS A 40 22.39 -10.21 8.81
CA LYS A 40 23.14 -9.12 9.43
C LYS A 40 22.60 -7.74 9.04
N GLU A 41 22.22 -7.55 7.79
CA GLU A 41 21.87 -6.22 7.23
C GLU A 41 20.37 -5.93 7.23
N ALA A 42 19.52 -6.96 7.23
CA ALA A 42 18.06 -6.86 7.14
C ALA A 42 17.35 -6.75 8.50
N VAL A 43 18.06 -6.93 9.61
CA VAL A 43 17.51 -6.85 10.98
C VAL A 43 17.34 -5.38 11.39
N ILE A 44 16.23 -5.05 12.04
CA ILE A 44 15.92 -3.68 12.51
C ILE A 44 16.61 -3.43 13.86
N VAL A 45 17.93 -3.24 13.82
CA VAL A 45 18.77 -2.90 14.99
C VAL A 45 19.68 -1.73 14.65
N ASN A 46 19.95 -0.87 15.62
CA ASN A 46 20.79 0.31 15.43
C ASN A 46 22.16 -0.07 14.80
N GLY A 47 22.59 0.70 13.80
CA GLY A 47 23.81 0.46 13.02
C GLY A 47 23.63 -0.40 11.76
N THR A 48 22.47 -1.04 11.55
CA THR A 48 22.18 -1.79 10.31
C THR A 48 21.63 -0.90 9.20
N THR A 49 21.76 -1.36 7.95
CA THR A 49 21.14 -0.69 6.78
C THR A 49 19.61 -0.68 6.89
N ALA A 50 19.01 -1.78 7.36
CA ALA A 50 17.57 -1.87 7.58
C ALA A 50 17.06 -0.85 8.59
N PHE A 51 17.72 -0.69 9.74
CA PHE A 51 17.29 0.27 10.76
C PHE A 51 17.30 1.71 10.25
N GLN A 52 18.34 2.12 9.51
CA GLN A 52 18.42 3.48 8.97
C GLN A 52 17.28 3.78 7.98
N ASN A 53 17.00 2.84 7.06
CA ASN A 53 15.90 2.99 6.11
C ASN A 53 14.52 2.80 6.76
N TRP A 54 14.44 2.03 7.85
CA TRP A 54 13.22 1.87 8.63
C TRP A 54 12.90 3.13 9.41
N LEU A 55 13.89 3.79 10.01
CA LEU A 55 13.72 4.99 10.82
C LEU A 55 13.21 6.17 9.99
N VAL A 56 13.86 6.42 8.85
CA VAL A 56 13.44 7.40 7.83
C VAL A 56 13.55 6.72 6.47
N PRO A 57 12.49 6.73 5.64
CA PRO A 57 12.58 6.23 4.28
C PRO A 57 13.73 6.89 3.51
N GLY A 58 14.59 6.09 2.88
CA GLY A 58 15.66 6.60 2.02
C GLY A 58 15.16 7.21 0.69
N SER A 59 13.86 7.14 0.44
CA SER A 59 13.16 7.67 -0.74
C SER A 59 12.25 8.81 -0.32
N THR A 60 12.14 9.84 -1.17
CA THR A 60 11.10 10.86 -0.98
C THR A 60 9.74 10.24 -1.26
N VAL A 61 8.82 10.37 -0.30
CA VAL A 61 7.43 9.92 -0.46
C VAL A 61 6.56 11.12 -0.78
N TYR A 62 5.82 11.04 -1.88
CA TYR A 62 4.83 12.02 -2.26
C TYR A 62 3.44 11.44 -2.08
N ARG A 63 2.49 12.30 -1.67
CA ARG A 63 1.06 12.03 -1.67
C ARG A 63 0.40 13.07 -2.56
N GLU A 64 -0.12 12.60 -3.68
CA GLU A 64 -0.80 13.41 -4.68
C GLU A 64 -2.31 13.24 -4.50
N PHE A 65 -3.08 14.33 -4.57
CA PHE A 65 -4.53 14.32 -4.44
C PHE A 65 -5.23 14.77 -5.72
N TRP A 66 -6.27 14.04 -6.11
CA TRP A 66 -7.24 14.44 -7.13
C TRP A 66 -8.60 14.55 -6.48
N ILE A 67 -9.18 15.75 -6.49
CA ILE A 67 -10.47 16.05 -5.87
C ILE A 67 -11.55 16.02 -6.94
N PHE A 68 -12.69 15.38 -6.64
CA PHE A 68 -13.82 15.32 -7.55
C PHE A 68 -14.66 16.59 -7.46
N HIS A 69 -14.48 17.47 -8.44
CA HIS A 69 -15.25 18.72 -8.57
C HIS A 69 -16.62 18.43 -9.19
N VAL A 70 -17.69 18.89 -8.54
CA VAL A 70 -19.05 18.77 -9.09
C VAL A 70 -19.30 19.86 -10.13
N VAL A 71 -19.59 19.47 -11.36
CA VAL A 71 -19.79 20.40 -12.49
C VAL A 71 -21.25 20.83 -12.69
N ASN A 72 -22.23 20.09 -12.13
CA ASN A 72 -23.66 20.41 -12.19
C ASN A 72 -24.28 20.69 -10.79
N PRO A 73 -23.72 21.61 -9.97
CA PRO A 73 -24.14 21.79 -8.59
C PRO A 73 -25.61 22.22 -8.44
N SER A 74 -26.12 23.08 -9.32
CA SER A 74 -27.51 23.54 -9.26
C SER A 74 -28.51 22.40 -9.45
N GLU A 75 -28.30 21.52 -10.44
CA GLU A 75 -29.14 20.34 -10.68
C GLU A 75 -29.12 19.38 -9.47
N VAL A 76 -27.95 19.18 -8.87
CA VAL A 76 -27.80 18.32 -7.68
C VAL A 76 -28.53 18.90 -6.47
N ILE A 77 -28.40 20.20 -6.22
CA ILE A 77 -28.98 20.87 -5.05
C ILE A 77 -30.50 21.04 -5.19
N GLU A 78 -30.97 21.49 -6.35
CA GLU A 78 -32.37 21.91 -6.54
C GLU A 78 -33.27 20.72 -6.91
N GLU A 79 -32.77 19.81 -7.75
CA GLU A 79 -33.55 18.72 -8.33
C GLU A 79 -33.23 17.35 -7.71
N GLY A 80 -32.09 17.22 -7.01
CA GLY A 80 -31.56 15.93 -6.59
C GLY A 80 -31.07 15.09 -7.77
N ALA A 81 -30.55 15.75 -8.80
CA ALA A 81 -29.95 15.10 -9.96
C ALA A 81 -28.68 14.31 -9.59
N GLN A 82 -28.28 13.43 -10.50
CA GLN A 82 -27.04 12.68 -10.37
C GLN A 82 -25.83 13.64 -10.47
N PRO A 83 -24.85 13.57 -9.55
CA PRO A 83 -23.68 14.42 -9.61
C PRO A 83 -22.76 14.00 -10.75
N LYS A 84 -22.32 14.99 -11.53
CA LYS A 84 -21.31 14.89 -12.57
C LYS A 84 -19.99 15.42 -12.06
N PHE A 85 -18.92 14.67 -12.24
CA PHE A 85 -17.61 14.97 -11.70
C PHE A 85 -16.56 15.27 -12.78
N GLU A 86 -15.69 16.20 -12.45
CA GLU A 86 -14.40 16.41 -13.09
C GLU A 86 -13.31 16.26 -12.03
N GLN A 87 -12.30 15.41 -12.25
CA GLN A 87 -11.18 15.32 -11.31
C GLN A 87 -10.23 16.51 -11.45
N ARG A 88 -9.80 17.11 -10.34
CA ARG A 88 -8.80 18.18 -10.32
C ARG A 88 -7.60 17.80 -9.47
N GLY A 89 -6.43 17.76 -10.09
CA GLY A 89 -5.17 17.38 -9.47
C GLY A 89 -4.06 17.13 -10.50
N PRO A 90 -2.87 16.71 -10.06
CA PRO A 90 -2.54 16.44 -8.67
C PRO A 90 -2.30 17.72 -7.86
N TYR A 91 -2.71 17.71 -6.59
CA TYR A 91 -2.17 18.57 -5.54
C TYR A 91 -1.19 17.75 -4.72
N THR A 92 0.10 18.09 -4.79
CA THR A 92 1.19 17.21 -4.36
C THR A 92 1.76 17.65 -3.03
N TYR A 93 1.89 16.70 -2.10
CA TYR A 93 2.50 16.92 -0.80
C TYR A 93 3.63 15.92 -0.57
N ARG A 94 4.76 16.40 -0.09
CA ARG A 94 5.80 15.55 0.48
C ARG A 94 5.38 15.08 1.87
N VAL A 95 5.41 13.77 2.10
CA VAL A 95 5.00 13.12 3.35
C VAL A 95 6.09 12.16 3.84
N ARG A 96 5.94 11.64 5.07
CA ARG A 96 6.83 10.60 5.66
C ARG A 96 8.34 10.94 5.65
N TYR A 97 8.69 12.22 5.68
CA TYR A 97 10.08 12.68 5.67
C TYR A 97 10.66 12.90 7.09
N LEU A 98 9.85 12.75 8.13
CA LEU A 98 10.28 12.79 9.53
C LEU A 98 10.62 11.38 10.03
N PRO A 99 11.59 11.25 10.95
CA PRO A 99 11.92 9.97 11.58
C PRO A 99 10.78 9.45 12.44
N LYS A 100 10.67 8.12 12.55
CA LYS A 100 9.82 7.49 13.56
C LYS A 100 10.18 7.99 14.97
N GLU A 101 9.16 8.26 15.77
CA GLU A 101 9.30 8.83 17.12
C GLU A 101 9.10 7.76 18.20
N ASN A 102 9.52 8.09 19.43
CA ASN A 102 9.38 7.23 20.62
C ASN A 102 9.85 5.79 20.38
N VAL A 103 10.98 5.65 19.69
CA VAL A 103 11.56 4.34 19.36
C VAL A 103 12.10 3.69 20.62
N THR A 104 11.51 2.56 21.02
CA THR A 104 11.92 1.80 22.21
C THR A 104 12.07 0.31 21.87
N GLU A 105 13.15 -0.30 22.36
CA GLU A 105 13.34 -1.74 22.25
C GLU A 105 12.45 -2.45 23.29
N GLY A 106 11.72 -3.47 22.85
CA GLY A 106 10.88 -4.30 23.70
C GLY A 106 11.47 -5.68 23.94
N GLU A 107 10.77 -6.49 24.73
CA GLU A 107 11.11 -7.90 24.93
C GLU A 107 10.91 -8.73 23.65
N ASN A 108 11.47 -9.94 23.61
CA ASN A 108 11.33 -10.91 22.51
C ASN A 108 11.70 -10.37 21.12
N GLY A 109 12.73 -9.50 21.08
CA GLY A 109 13.23 -8.93 19.84
C GLY A 109 12.23 -8.03 19.12
N THR A 110 11.37 -7.30 19.84
CA THR A 110 10.46 -6.30 19.28
C THR A 110 11.02 -4.87 19.38
N ILE A 111 10.53 -3.97 18.53
CA ILE A 111 10.79 -2.54 18.60
C ILE A 111 9.48 -1.78 18.43
N THR A 112 9.23 -0.82 19.33
CA THR A 112 8.01 -0.01 19.34
C THR A 112 8.30 1.40 18.82
N TYR A 113 7.37 1.99 18.07
CA TYR A 113 7.51 3.34 17.51
C TYR A 113 6.16 4.01 17.23
N MET A 114 6.23 5.33 17.00
CA MET A 114 5.13 6.17 16.50
C MET A 114 5.50 6.74 15.12
N LEU A 115 4.53 6.85 14.22
CA LEU A 115 4.69 7.48 12.91
C LEU A 115 4.19 8.93 12.95
N PRO A 116 5.07 9.94 12.85
CA PRO A 116 4.62 11.32 12.77
C PRO A 116 3.92 11.61 11.43
N ASN A 117 2.76 12.26 11.52
CA ASN A 117 1.98 12.70 10.38
C ASN A 117 2.33 14.16 10.07
N ILE A 118 2.93 14.37 8.90
CA ILE A 118 3.22 15.69 8.36
C ILE A 118 3.11 15.68 6.84
N ALA A 119 2.57 16.76 6.28
CA ALA A 119 2.47 17.01 4.86
C ALA A 119 3.01 18.41 4.55
N HIS A 120 3.92 18.49 3.58
CA HIS A 120 4.47 19.74 3.06
C HIS A 120 4.07 19.89 1.59
N PHE A 121 3.38 20.97 1.24
CA PHE A 121 2.90 21.21 -0.11
C PHE A 121 4.06 21.47 -1.09
N GLU A 122 3.99 20.87 -2.28
CA GLU A 122 4.98 20.99 -3.34
C GLU A 122 4.35 21.70 -4.55
N PRO A 123 4.44 23.05 -4.64
CA PRO A 123 3.75 23.82 -5.67
C PRO A 123 4.24 23.48 -7.08
N ASP A 124 5.54 23.21 -7.24
CA ASP A 124 6.16 22.90 -8.54
C ASP A 124 5.72 21.53 -9.10
N LEU A 125 5.16 20.66 -8.25
CA LEU A 125 4.64 19.34 -8.60
C LEU A 125 3.10 19.31 -8.61
N SER A 126 2.44 20.47 -8.48
CA SER A 126 1.00 20.59 -8.36
C SER A 126 0.39 21.32 -9.55
N VAL A 127 -0.85 20.98 -9.92
CA VAL A 127 -1.58 21.63 -11.01
C VAL A 127 -2.00 23.07 -10.69
N GLY A 128 -2.09 23.39 -9.40
CA GLY A 128 -2.54 24.69 -8.89
C GLY A 128 -2.18 24.87 -7.43
N THR A 129 -2.85 25.79 -6.75
CA THR A 129 -2.52 26.18 -5.37
C THR A 129 -3.45 25.53 -4.34
N GLU A 130 -3.06 25.51 -3.07
CA GLU A 130 -3.97 25.06 -2.00
C GLU A 130 -5.20 25.98 -1.82
N ASN A 131 -5.19 27.17 -2.44
CA ASN A 131 -6.30 28.12 -2.44
C ASN A 131 -7.30 27.91 -3.59
N ASP A 132 -7.03 26.98 -4.50
CA ASP A 132 -7.95 26.65 -5.58
C ASP A 132 -9.29 26.20 -5.00
N THR A 133 -10.38 26.79 -5.49
CA THR A 133 -11.72 26.55 -4.96
C THR A 133 -12.46 25.54 -5.81
N LEU A 134 -13.09 24.56 -5.14
CA LEU A 134 -13.81 23.46 -5.76
C LEU A 134 -15.19 23.33 -5.11
N THR A 135 -16.20 23.05 -5.93
CA THR A 135 -17.50 22.61 -5.44
C THR A 135 -17.43 21.12 -5.07
N VAL A 136 -17.61 20.83 -3.79
CA VAL A 136 -17.47 19.50 -3.17
C VAL A 136 -18.63 19.20 -2.23
N LEU A 137 -18.72 17.96 -1.76
CA LEU A 137 -19.74 17.54 -0.80
C LEU A 137 -19.60 18.28 0.54
N ASN A 138 -20.72 18.64 1.14
CA ASN A 138 -20.76 19.11 2.52
C ASN A 138 -20.62 17.94 3.49
N LEU A 139 -19.39 17.72 3.96
CA LEU A 139 -19.02 16.59 4.83
C LEU A 139 -19.87 16.54 6.10
N ALA A 140 -20.11 17.69 6.73
CA ALA A 140 -20.83 17.77 7.99
C ALA A 140 -22.34 17.53 7.79
N VAL A 141 -22.96 18.14 6.78
CA VAL A 141 -24.41 18.00 6.53
C VAL A 141 -24.75 16.56 6.17
N VAL A 142 -23.94 15.93 5.31
CA VAL A 142 -24.19 14.56 4.84
C VAL A 142 -23.94 13.51 5.92
N ALA A 143 -23.06 13.79 6.88
CA ALA A 143 -22.83 12.87 7.99
C ALA A 143 -24.00 12.80 8.99
N VAL A 144 -24.84 13.86 9.08
CA VAL A 144 -25.89 13.99 10.10
C VAL A 144 -26.84 12.79 10.16
N PRO A 145 -27.48 12.31 9.07
CA PRO A 145 -28.39 11.18 9.15
C PRO A 145 -27.73 9.85 9.52
N SER A 146 -26.41 9.73 9.31
CA SER A 146 -25.65 8.53 9.67
C SER A 146 -25.22 8.55 11.13
N LEU A 147 -24.98 9.74 11.71
CA LEU A 147 -24.58 9.91 13.11
C LEU A 147 -25.77 9.99 14.07
N TYR A 148 -26.91 10.48 13.62
CA TYR A 148 -28.09 10.72 14.44
C TYR A 148 -29.34 10.09 13.82
N THR A 149 -30.00 9.22 14.58
CA THR A 149 -31.27 8.59 14.16
C THR A 149 -32.50 9.22 14.83
N ASN A 150 -32.31 9.93 15.94
CA ASN A 150 -33.41 10.55 16.68
C ASN A 150 -34.03 11.71 15.88
N THR A 151 -35.33 11.62 15.61
CA THR A 151 -36.07 12.56 14.76
C THR A 151 -36.14 13.99 15.31
N PHE A 152 -36.16 14.15 16.64
CA PHE A 152 -36.11 15.46 17.30
C PHE A 152 -34.73 16.10 17.12
N VAL A 153 -33.66 15.34 17.35
CA VAL A 153 -32.27 15.80 17.13
C VAL A 153 -32.06 16.21 15.67
N LEU A 154 -32.53 15.40 14.71
CA LEU A 154 -32.44 15.73 13.29
C LEU A 154 -33.19 17.03 12.95
N SER A 155 -34.37 17.25 13.53
CA SER A 155 -35.13 18.48 13.32
C SER A 155 -34.43 19.70 13.92
N MET A 156 -33.79 19.55 15.08
CA MET A 156 -32.97 20.60 15.69
C MET A 156 -31.74 20.92 14.84
N LEU A 157 -30.99 19.92 14.39
CA LEU A 157 -29.83 20.10 13.51
C LEU A 157 -30.23 20.76 12.19
N ASN A 158 -31.36 20.38 11.60
CA ASN A 158 -31.89 21.02 10.41
C ASN A 158 -32.13 22.53 10.60
N SER A 159 -32.58 22.98 11.77
CA SER A 159 -32.74 24.41 12.06
C SER A 159 -31.40 25.16 12.03
N TRP A 160 -30.32 24.56 12.52
CA TRP A 160 -28.97 25.15 12.46
C TRP A 160 -28.38 25.12 11.05
N ILE A 161 -28.63 24.04 10.30
CA ILE A 161 -28.28 23.91 8.88
C ILE A 161 -28.96 25.01 8.06
N LYS A 162 -30.27 25.21 8.23
CA LYS A 162 -31.03 26.30 7.59
C LYS A 162 -30.48 27.67 7.97
N LYS A 163 -30.28 27.92 9.27
CA LYS A 163 -29.79 29.22 9.76
C LYS A 163 -28.43 29.58 9.16
N SER A 164 -27.56 28.57 8.96
CA SER A 164 -26.24 28.73 8.35
C SER A 164 -26.21 28.72 6.83
N ASN A 165 -27.38 28.58 6.18
CA ASN A 165 -27.49 28.44 4.73
C ASN A 165 -26.62 27.30 4.17
N SER A 166 -26.49 26.21 4.93
CA SER A 166 -25.69 25.05 4.53
C SER A 166 -26.49 24.15 3.59
N ALA A 167 -25.89 23.77 2.47
CA ALA A 167 -26.45 22.88 1.46
C ALA A 167 -25.72 21.52 1.43
N ILE A 168 -26.18 20.60 0.57
CA ILE A 168 -25.55 19.30 0.33
C ILE A 168 -24.17 19.44 -0.32
N LEU A 169 -23.98 20.46 -1.15
CA LEU A 169 -22.70 20.84 -1.73
C LEU A 169 -22.23 22.18 -1.16
N GLN A 170 -20.93 22.43 -1.24
CA GLN A 170 -20.29 23.65 -0.77
C GLN A 170 -19.05 23.96 -1.62
N ASN A 171 -18.64 25.22 -1.63
CA ASN A 171 -17.35 25.62 -2.20
C ASN A 171 -16.31 25.64 -1.08
N ARG A 172 -15.20 24.94 -1.29
CA ARG A 172 -14.06 24.91 -0.37
C ARG A 172 -12.75 24.98 -1.14
N THR A 173 -11.73 25.54 -0.51
CA THR A 173 -10.38 25.43 -1.05
C THR A 173 -9.83 24.03 -0.87
N VAL A 174 -8.79 23.69 -1.63
CA VAL A 174 -8.03 22.44 -1.47
C VAL A 174 -7.50 22.30 -0.04
N ASN A 175 -6.93 23.37 0.53
CA ASN A 175 -6.46 23.41 1.91
C ASN A 175 -7.59 23.07 2.90
N GLU A 176 -8.74 23.74 2.74
CA GLU A 176 -9.89 23.54 3.63
C GLU A 176 -10.41 22.10 3.56
N ILE A 177 -10.63 21.54 2.37
CA ILE A 177 -11.23 20.20 2.27
C ILE A 177 -10.27 19.11 2.77
N LEU A 178 -8.96 19.25 2.53
CA LEU A 178 -7.96 18.28 2.97
C LEU A 178 -7.67 18.38 4.47
N TRP A 179 -7.28 19.56 4.94
CA TRP A 179 -6.69 19.76 6.27
C TRP A 179 -7.66 20.35 7.29
N GLY A 180 -8.75 20.92 6.81
CA GLY A 180 -9.96 21.20 7.56
C GLY A 180 -10.35 22.67 7.57
N TYR A 181 -11.62 22.88 7.93
CA TYR A 181 -12.26 24.19 8.04
C TYR A 181 -13.28 24.17 9.17
N THR A 182 -13.61 25.36 9.70
CA THR A 182 -14.71 25.52 10.65
C THR A 182 -16.05 25.44 9.91
N ASP A 183 -16.82 24.39 10.16
CA ASP A 183 -18.10 24.21 9.51
C ASP A 183 -19.15 25.25 9.98
N PRO A 184 -19.84 25.94 9.05
CA PRO A 184 -20.75 27.02 9.38
C PRO A 184 -21.93 26.62 10.27
N PHE A 185 -22.47 25.39 10.14
CA PHE A 185 -23.60 24.97 10.95
C PHE A 185 -23.14 24.37 12.27
N LEU A 186 -22.08 23.55 12.27
CA LEU A 186 -21.57 22.96 13.51
C LEU A 186 -21.08 24.05 14.47
N ASN A 187 -20.47 25.12 13.95
CA ASN A 187 -20.01 26.25 14.77
C ASN A 187 -21.15 27.05 15.43
N ARG A 188 -22.40 26.86 15.00
CA ARG A 188 -23.57 27.53 15.60
C ARG A 188 -24.30 26.67 16.63
N ILE A 189 -23.88 25.42 16.80
CA ILE A 189 -24.47 24.52 17.77
C ILE A 189 -24.05 24.97 19.19
N PRO A 190 -25.00 25.24 20.11
CA PRO A 190 -24.70 25.81 21.42
C PRO A 190 -24.19 24.78 22.45
N PHE A 191 -24.02 23.52 22.06
CA PHE A 191 -23.51 22.44 22.90
C PHE A 191 -22.22 21.86 22.31
N PRO A 192 -21.38 21.17 23.12
CA PRO A 192 -20.06 20.72 22.68
C PRO A 192 -20.11 19.78 21.46
N VAL A 193 -19.73 20.29 20.30
CA VAL A 193 -19.54 19.54 19.06
C VAL A 193 -18.24 20.00 18.40
N LYS A 194 -17.47 19.06 17.84
CA LYS A 194 -16.28 19.39 17.04
C LYS A 194 -16.76 20.10 15.77
N SER A 195 -16.55 21.41 15.69
CA SER A 195 -16.97 22.23 14.54
C SER A 195 -15.96 22.23 13.39
N PHE A 196 -14.71 21.82 13.64
CA PHE A 196 -13.67 21.74 12.63
C PHE A 196 -13.70 20.38 11.93
N VAL A 197 -13.80 20.38 10.60
CA VAL A 197 -13.96 19.18 9.77
C VAL A 197 -13.04 19.23 8.56
N GLY A 198 -12.55 18.08 8.11
CA GLY A 198 -11.71 17.92 6.93
C GLY A 198 -11.48 16.44 6.65
N VAL A 199 -11.06 16.08 5.44
CA VAL A 199 -10.87 14.66 5.05
C VAL A 199 -9.75 14.02 5.85
N PHE A 200 -8.64 14.73 6.04
CA PHE A 200 -7.47 14.28 6.79
C PHE A 200 -7.34 14.97 8.15
N TYR A 201 -8.33 15.74 8.60
CA TYR A 201 -8.24 16.45 9.89
C TYR A 201 -8.46 15.51 11.09
N PRO A 202 -7.61 15.59 12.14
CA PRO A 202 -6.31 16.26 12.18
C PRO A 202 -5.20 15.43 11.49
N TYR A 203 -4.20 16.10 10.92
CA TYR A 203 -3.04 15.45 10.29
C TYR A 203 -1.72 15.96 10.84
N ASN A 204 -1.32 17.18 10.46
CA ASN A 204 -0.03 17.77 10.85
C ASN A 204 0.08 17.86 12.38
N GLY A 205 1.20 17.36 12.92
CA GLY A 205 1.48 17.36 14.36
C GLY A 205 0.80 16.22 15.13
N THR A 206 0.18 15.26 14.45
CA THR A 206 -0.32 14.02 15.05
C THR A 206 0.64 12.86 14.82
N THR A 207 0.43 11.76 15.53
CA THR A 207 1.18 10.52 15.34
C THR A 207 0.24 9.33 15.20
N ASP A 208 0.62 8.36 14.37
CA ASP A 208 -0.06 7.07 14.25
C ASP A 208 0.74 5.98 14.98
N GLY A 209 0.06 5.19 15.81
CA GLY A 209 0.69 4.17 16.65
C GLY A 209 0.15 4.15 18.09
N PRO A 210 0.85 3.47 19.01
CA PRO A 210 2.15 2.81 18.80
C PRO A 210 2.07 1.57 17.91
N TYR A 211 3.12 1.32 17.15
CA TYR A 211 3.38 0.07 16.43
C TYR A 211 4.48 -0.69 17.15
N SER A 212 4.24 -1.95 17.51
CA SER A 212 5.26 -2.90 17.95
C SER A 212 5.53 -3.88 16.82
N VAL A 213 6.78 -3.97 16.36
CA VAL A 213 7.18 -4.86 15.25
C VAL A 213 8.35 -5.75 15.65
N TYR A 214 8.43 -6.95 15.10
CA TYR A 214 9.59 -7.82 15.30
C TYR A 214 10.81 -7.26 14.54
N THR A 215 11.94 -7.18 15.23
CA THR A 215 13.21 -6.69 14.66
C THR A 215 13.88 -7.69 13.73
N GLY A 216 13.61 -8.99 13.91
CA GLY A 216 14.25 -10.07 13.15
C GLY A 216 15.52 -10.64 13.80
N THR A 217 15.94 -10.15 14.96
CA THR A 217 17.12 -10.64 15.69
C THR A 217 17.02 -12.12 16.05
N GLU A 218 15.88 -12.53 16.59
CA GLU A 218 15.60 -13.92 16.97
C GLU A 218 15.23 -14.77 15.75
N ASN A 219 14.36 -14.24 14.89
CA ASN A 219 13.93 -14.91 13.68
C ASN A 219 13.70 -13.92 12.53
N ILE A 220 14.60 -13.96 11.55
CA ILE A 220 14.56 -13.11 10.35
C ILE A 220 13.28 -13.30 9.52
N THR A 221 12.60 -14.44 9.63
CA THR A 221 11.32 -14.64 8.90
C THR A 221 10.17 -13.85 9.51
N LYS A 222 10.37 -13.20 10.67
CA LYS A 222 9.39 -12.34 11.33
C LYS A 222 9.71 -10.85 11.20
N THR A 223 10.85 -10.47 10.65
CA THR A 223 11.27 -9.06 10.57
C THR A 223 10.16 -8.16 10.01
N ALA A 224 9.98 -7.00 10.64
CA ALA A 224 8.98 -5.99 10.32
C ALA A 224 7.51 -6.41 10.47
N ILE A 225 7.20 -7.66 10.81
CA ILE A 225 5.83 -8.09 11.10
C ILE A 225 5.36 -7.38 12.35
N ILE A 226 4.15 -6.81 12.28
CA ILE A 226 3.50 -6.11 13.38
C ILE A 226 3.05 -7.14 14.41
N GLU A 227 3.59 -7.01 15.61
CA GLU A 227 3.25 -7.78 16.78
C GLU A 227 2.00 -7.21 17.46
N SER A 228 1.88 -5.89 17.50
CA SER A 228 0.68 -5.18 17.94
C SER A 228 0.60 -3.74 17.40
N TYR A 229 -0.63 -3.26 17.23
CA TYR A 229 -0.95 -1.87 16.91
C TYR A 229 -1.84 -1.31 18.04
N LYS A 230 -1.46 -0.16 18.61
CA LYS A 230 -2.12 0.42 19.80
C LYS A 230 -2.24 -0.59 20.94
N ASN A 231 -1.18 -1.37 21.17
CA ASN A 231 -1.07 -2.42 22.18
C ASN A 231 -2.11 -3.56 22.03
N LYS A 232 -2.68 -3.74 20.84
CA LYS A 232 -3.62 -4.81 20.52
C LYS A 232 -3.21 -5.55 19.25
N ARG A 233 -3.54 -6.84 19.19
CA ARG A 233 -3.38 -7.67 17.98
C ARG A 233 -4.59 -7.60 17.04
N ASN A 234 -5.70 -7.10 17.56
CA ASN A 234 -6.97 -6.96 16.88
C ASN A 234 -7.44 -5.50 16.97
N LEU A 235 -8.13 -5.02 15.93
CA LEU A 235 -8.46 -3.60 15.77
C LEU A 235 -9.69 -3.17 16.58
N SER A 236 -10.56 -4.11 16.98
CA SER A 236 -11.87 -3.85 17.58
C SER A 236 -12.83 -3.10 16.63
N TYR A 237 -12.69 -3.31 15.32
CA TYR A 237 -13.54 -2.70 14.28
C TYR A 237 -14.37 -3.72 13.51
N TRP A 238 -13.86 -4.94 13.35
CA TRP A 238 -14.46 -5.99 12.55
C TRP A 238 -14.76 -7.23 13.38
N GLU A 239 -15.58 -8.13 12.84
CA GLU A 239 -15.82 -9.44 13.45
C GLU A 239 -14.81 -10.49 12.96
N GLY A 240 -14.61 -11.56 13.74
CA GLY A 240 -13.83 -12.72 13.32
C GLY A 240 -12.37 -12.40 12.91
N HIS A 241 -11.90 -13.04 11.83
CA HIS A 241 -10.53 -12.89 11.34
C HIS A 241 -10.26 -11.54 10.65
N CYS A 242 -11.30 -10.82 10.24
CA CYS A 242 -11.18 -9.51 9.60
C CYS A 242 -10.54 -8.46 10.53
N ASP A 243 -10.63 -8.67 11.84
CA ASP A 243 -10.15 -7.74 12.86
C ASP A 243 -8.65 -7.86 13.15
N MET A 244 -7.98 -8.88 12.62
CA MET A 244 -6.58 -9.18 12.90
C MET A 244 -5.63 -8.17 12.23
N VAL A 245 -4.61 -7.73 12.98
CA VAL A 245 -3.46 -6.98 12.46
C VAL A 245 -2.44 -8.00 11.94
N ASN A 246 -2.34 -8.12 10.61
CA ASN A 246 -1.55 -9.16 9.94
C ASN A 246 -0.44 -8.54 9.07
N GLY A 247 0.74 -9.14 9.15
CA GLY A 247 1.86 -8.79 8.26
C GLY A 247 2.61 -7.54 8.72
N THR A 248 3.22 -6.83 7.76
CA THR A 248 4.07 -5.65 8.04
C THR A 248 3.30 -4.34 7.80
N ASP A 249 4.00 -3.20 7.80
CA ASP A 249 3.44 -1.89 7.39
C ASP A 249 3.52 -1.64 5.87
N GLY A 250 4.01 -2.62 5.09
CA GLY A 250 4.20 -2.53 3.64
C GLY A 250 5.50 -1.87 3.19
N ALA A 251 6.27 -1.26 4.10
CA ALA A 251 7.57 -0.66 3.76
C ALA A 251 8.68 -1.70 3.57
N SER A 252 8.57 -2.82 4.28
CA SER A 252 9.45 -3.98 4.14
C SER A 252 8.72 -5.26 4.51
N PHE A 253 9.26 -6.39 4.05
CA PHE A 253 8.76 -7.74 4.29
C PHE A 253 9.91 -8.63 4.76
N PRO A 254 9.61 -9.80 5.35
CA PRO A 254 10.64 -10.79 5.63
C PRO A 254 11.47 -11.13 4.37
N PRO A 255 12.80 -11.32 4.49
CA PRO A 255 13.68 -11.61 3.37
C PRO A 255 13.35 -12.91 2.62
N PHE A 256 13.92 -13.08 1.43
CA PHE A 256 13.72 -14.25 0.55
C PHE A 256 12.26 -14.43 0.07
N VAL A 257 11.66 -13.33 -0.37
CA VAL A 257 10.30 -13.27 -0.91
C VAL A 257 10.18 -14.14 -2.16
N LYS A 258 9.15 -14.99 -2.19
CA LYS A 258 8.85 -15.87 -3.32
C LYS A 258 7.65 -15.36 -4.12
N LYS A 259 7.55 -15.78 -5.39
CA LYS A 259 6.46 -15.38 -6.30
C LYS A 259 5.11 -16.02 -5.95
N ASP A 260 5.11 -17.18 -5.31
CA ASP A 260 3.91 -17.91 -4.86
C ASP A 260 3.43 -17.47 -3.46
N GLN A 261 4.17 -16.57 -2.81
CA GLN A 261 3.85 -16.09 -1.48
C GLN A 261 2.76 -15.00 -1.52
N VAL A 262 1.83 -15.04 -0.56
CA VAL A 262 0.91 -13.92 -0.30
C VAL A 262 1.52 -13.01 0.75
N LEU A 263 1.71 -11.73 0.41
CA LEU A 263 2.31 -10.74 1.30
C LEU A 263 1.22 -9.96 2.01
N ARG A 264 1.06 -10.20 3.32
CA ARG A 264 0.10 -9.47 4.16
C ARG A 264 0.74 -8.19 4.70
N PHE A 265 -0.06 -7.13 4.78
CA PHE A 265 0.32 -5.88 5.42
C PHE A 265 -0.90 -5.17 5.99
N PHE A 266 -0.69 -4.42 7.07
CA PHE A 266 -1.70 -3.61 7.72
C PHE A 266 -1.57 -2.16 7.28
N SER A 267 -2.71 -1.53 7.00
CA SER A 267 -2.77 -0.10 6.68
C SER A 267 -3.80 0.57 7.57
N SER A 268 -3.33 1.36 8.55
CA SER A 268 -4.17 2.13 9.46
C SER A 268 -5.13 3.09 8.74
N ASP A 269 -4.74 3.62 7.57
CA ASP A 269 -5.57 4.52 6.76
C ASP A 269 -6.91 3.91 6.30
N ILE A 270 -6.94 2.59 6.10
CA ILE A 270 -8.13 1.82 5.66
C ILE A 270 -8.66 0.90 6.76
N CYS A 271 -8.07 0.99 7.96
CA CYS A 271 -8.54 0.31 9.17
C CYS A 271 -8.64 -1.21 9.05
N ARG A 272 -7.83 -1.87 8.21
CA ARG A 272 -7.77 -3.34 8.10
C ARG A 272 -6.42 -3.82 7.61
N SER A 273 -6.19 -5.11 7.78
CA SER A 273 -5.13 -5.83 7.06
C SER A 273 -5.59 -6.20 5.65
N ILE A 274 -4.64 -6.17 4.71
CA ILE A 274 -4.83 -6.54 3.32
C ILE A 274 -3.62 -7.36 2.84
N TYR A 275 -3.61 -7.75 1.57
CA TYR A 275 -2.56 -8.56 1.00
C TYR A 275 -2.25 -8.19 -0.44
N GLY A 276 -1.01 -8.45 -0.85
CA GLY A 276 -0.56 -8.37 -2.23
C GLY A 276 -0.23 -9.76 -2.78
N VAL A 277 -0.46 -9.95 -4.08
CA VAL A 277 -0.12 -11.16 -4.84
C VAL A 277 0.84 -10.81 -5.97
N PHE A 278 1.74 -11.73 -6.31
CA PHE A 278 2.72 -11.51 -7.37
C PHE A 278 2.02 -11.30 -8.72
N HIS A 279 2.45 -10.28 -9.44
CA HIS A 279 1.97 -9.96 -10.78
C HIS A 279 3.07 -10.11 -11.84
N SER A 280 4.22 -9.45 -11.64
CA SER A 280 5.27 -9.39 -12.66
C SER A 280 6.66 -9.11 -12.08
N GLU A 281 7.71 -9.35 -12.86
CA GLU A 281 9.05 -8.87 -12.55
C GLU A 281 9.24 -7.45 -13.09
N GLN A 282 9.95 -6.61 -12.32
CA GLN A 282 10.24 -5.22 -12.65
C GLN A 282 11.74 -4.97 -12.56
N VAL A 283 12.25 -4.01 -13.32
CA VAL A 283 13.62 -3.52 -13.19
C VAL A 283 13.58 -2.02 -12.95
N VAL A 284 14.03 -1.59 -11.77
CA VAL A 284 14.05 -0.18 -11.38
C VAL A 284 15.47 0.20 -11.02
N LYS A 285 16.03 1.18 -11.74
CA LYS A 285 17.41 1.65 -11.54
C LYS A 285 18.41 0.49 -11.52
N GLY A 286 18.24 -0.49 -12.41
CA GLY A 286 19.09 -1.68 -12.51
C GLY A 286 18.96 -2.70 -11.38
N ILE A 287 17.91 -2.60 -10.55
CA ILE A 287 17.60 -3.56 -9.48
C ILE A 287 16.37 -4.37 -9.91
N LYS A 288 16.47 -5.71 -9.84
CA LYS A 288 15.36 -6.62 -10.14
C LYS A 288 14.41 -6.70 -8.94
N LEU A 289 13.13 -6.44 -9.18
CA LEU A 289 12.06 -6.41 -8.18
C LEU A 289 10.91 -7.33 -8.58
N TYR A 290 10.14 -7.77 -7.60
CA TYR A 290 8.86 -8.45 -7.78
C TYR A 290 7.72 -7.48 -7.50
N ARG A 291 6.85 -7.28 -8.49
CA ARG A 291 5.62 -6.49 -8.34
C ARG A 291 4.56 -7.34 -7.67
N PHE A 292 4.10 -6.89 -6.52
CA PHE A 292 2.91 -7.38 -5.84
C PHE A 292 1.80 -6.35 -5.98
N VAL A 293 0.61 -6.79 -6.41
CA VAL A 293 -0.57 -5.94 -6.55
C VAL A 293 -1.61 -6.35 -5.53
N VAL A 294 -2.42 -5.40 -5.06
CA VAL A 294 -3.61 -5.73 -4.27
C VAL A 294 -4.68 -6.25 -5.23
N PRO A 295 -5.10 -7.52 -5.10
CA PRO A 295 -5.99 -8.14 -6.09
C PRO A 295 -7.45 -7.71 -5.89
N ARG A 296 -8.29 -7.87 -6.92
CA ARG A 296 -9.72 -7.48 -6.87
C ARG A 296 -10.46 -8.20 -5.73
N GLU A 297 -10.07 -9.43 -5.45
CA GLU A 297 -10.61 -10.34 -4.44
C GLU A 297 -10.51 -9.74 -3.03
N ALA A 298 -9.54 -8.85 -2.79
CA ALA A 298 -9.43 -8.15 -1.51
C ALA A 298 -10.59 -7.19 -1.24
N PHE A 299 -11.29 -6.75 -2.29
CA PHE A 299 -12.46 -5.87 -2.23
C PHE A 299 -13.75 -6.52 -2.76
N ALA A 300 -13.71 -7.81 -3.08
CA ALA A 300 -14.86 -8.54 -3.60
C ALA A 300 -15.94 -8.76 -2.52
N ALA A 301 -17.19 -8.90 -2.96
CA ALA A 301 -18.31 -9.20 -2.08
C ALA A 301 -18.20 -10.63 -1.49
N PRO A 302 -18.79 -10.89 -0.31
CA PRO A 302 -18.87 -12.23 0.29
C PRO A 302 -19.49 -13.32 -0.60
N THR A 303 -20.32 -12.93 -1.56
CA THR A 303 -20.88 -13.86 -2.56
C THR A 303 -19.83 -14.41 -3.53
N GLU A 304 -18.72 -13.70 -3.73
CA GLU A 304 -17.59 -14.13 -4.55
C GLU A 304 -16.44 -14.65 -3.69
N VAL A 305 -16.11 -13.94 -2.61
CA VAL A 305 -15.05 -14.29 -1.65
C VAL A 305 -15.65 -14.40 -0.26
N PRO A 306 -16.09 -15.60 0.18
CA PRO A 306 -16.78 -15.80 1.45
C PRO A 306 -16.03 -15.24 2.66
N ASP A 307 -14.69 -15.26 2.66
CA ASP A 307 -13.85 -14.74 3.74
C ASP A 307 -14.02 -13.23 3.99
N ASN A 308 -14.60 -12.47 3.06
CA ASN A 308 -14.88 -11.05 3.24
C ASN A 308 -16.17 -10.76 4.02
N TYR A 309 -16.91 -11.78 4.49
CA TYR A 309 -18.21 -11.59 5.18
C TYR A 309 -18.13 -10.59 6.33
N CYS A 310 -17.05 -10.63 7.12
CA CYS A 310 -16.87 -9.79 8.30
C CYS A 310 -16.46 -8.34 8.01
N PHE A 311 -16.27 -7.97 6.74
CA PHE A 311 -16.14 -6.57 6.30
C PHE A 311 -17.48 -5.96 5.87
N CYS A 312 -18.56 -6.75 5.79
CA CYS A 312 -19.89 -6.24 5.49
C CYS A 312 -20.58 -5.76 6.78
N THR A 313 -20.74 -4.45 6.93
CA THR A 313 -21.26 -3.80 8.15
C THR A 313 -22.75 -3.48 8.10
N ASP A 314 -23.31 -3.29 6.90
CA ASP A 314 -24.68 -2.82 6.69
C ASP A 314 -25.31 -3.60 5.52
N THR A 315 -26.28 -4.46 5.82
CA THR A 315 -26.96 -5.32 4.83
C THR A 315 -27.96 -4.54 3.97
N GLU A 316 -28.42 -3.36 4.37
CA GLU A 316 -29.34 -2.56 3.56
C GLU A 316 -28.56 -1.84 2.45
N ILE A 317 -27.47 -1.15 2.83
CA ILE A 317 -26.63 -0.40 1.89
C ILE A 317 -25.88 -1.35 0.93
N SER A 318 -25.37 -2.46 1.46
CA SER A 318 -24.64 -3.46 0.66
C SER A 318 -25.54 -4.43 -0.11
N LYS A 319 -26.88 -4.26 -0.03
CA LYS A 319 -27.90 -5.13 -0.65
C LYS A 319 -27.68 -6.61 -0.30
N ASN A 320 -27.68 -6.91 0.99
CA ASN A 320 -27.38 -8.22 1.57
C ASN A 320 -25.95 -8.69 1.24
N CYS A 321 -24.98 -7.78 1.39
CA CYS A 321 -23.56 -8.04 1.19
C CYS A 321 -23.21 -8.51 -0.23
N THR A 322 -23.85 -7.97 -1.26
CA THR A 322 -23.57 -8.29 -2.67
C THR A 322 -22.78 -7.21 -3.40
N ILE A 323 -22.68 -6.01 -2.83
CA ILE A 323 -21.91 -4.90 -3.40
C ILE A 323 -20.42 -5.08 -3.12
N ALA A 324 -19.60 -4.96 -4.16
CA ALA A 324 -18.15 -5.08 -4.14
C ALA A 324 -17.44 -3.74 -4.42
N GLY A 325 -16.15 -3.67 -4.08
CA GLY A 325 -15.23 -2.56 -4.40
C GLY A 325 -15.32 -1.33 -3.50
N VAL A 326 -16.14 -1.38 -2.45
CA VAL A 326 -16.25 -0.32 -1.43
C VAL A 326 -16.18 -0.93 -0.03
N LEU A 327 -15.52 -0.24 0.90
CA LEU A 327 -15.31 -0.67 2.28
C LEU A 327 -15.81 0.41 3.24
N ASP A 328 -16.81 0.10 4.04
CA ASP A 328 -17.30 0.98 5.12
C ASP A 328 -16.31 1.00 6.29
N ILE A 329 -15.63 2.12 6.51
CA ILE A 329 -14.67 2.27 7.61
C ILE A 329 -15.22 3.16 8.74
N SER A 330 -16.54 3.31 8.84
CA SER A 330 -17.19 4.14 9.85
C SER A 330 -16.80 3.77 11.29
N ALA A 331 -16.54 2.49 11.56
CA ALA A 331 -16.10 1.98 12.87
C ALA A 331 -14.82 2.67 13.39
N CYS A 332 -13.86 2.98 12.51
CA CYS A 332 -12.61 3.64 12.87
C CYS A 332 -12.64 5.17 12.64
N LYS A 333 -13.76 5.73 12.15
CA LYS A 333 -13.93 7.16 11.84
C LYS A 333 -15.01 7.82 12.70
N GLU A 334 -15.12 7.43 13.97
CA GLU A 334 -16.11 7.97 14.91
C GLU A 334 -17.56 7.87 14.37
N LYS A 335 -17.90 6.76 13.71
CA LYS A 335 -19.21 6.48 13.05
C LYS A 335 -19.55 7.38 11.86
N LYS A 336 -18.63 8.24 11.42
CA LYS A 336 -18.84 9.03 10.19
C LYS A 336 -18.95 8.08 9.00
N PRO A 337 -19.85 8.33 8.03
CA PRO A 337 -20.16 7.40 6.94
C PRO A 337 -19.09 7.40 5.83
N VAL A 338 -17.85 7.10 6.20
CA VAL A 338 -16.69 7.11 5.31
C VAL A 338 -16.53 5.75 4.65
N TYR A 339 -16.43 5.74 3.32
CA TYR A 339 -16.22 4.55 2.50
C TYR A 339 -14.91 4.66 1.73
N ILE A 340 -14.10 3.61 1.74
CA ILE A 340 -12.88 3.52 0.95
C ILE A 340 -13.11 2.66 -0.28
N SER A 341 -12.54 3.06 -1.41
CA SER A 341 -12.50 2.26 -2.63
C SER A 341 -11.14 2.43 -3.33
N LEU A 342 -10.95 1.75 -4.46
CA LEU A 342 -9.91 2.14 -5.41
C LEU A 342 -10.37 3.39 -6.21
N PRO A 343 -9.42 4.15 -6.79
CA PRO A 343 -9.75 5.32 -7.60
C PRO A 343 -10.72 5.03 -8.74
N HIS A 344 -11.63 5.97 -8.99
CA HIS A 344 -12.73 5.87 -9.94
C HIS A 344 -13.61 4.62 -9.76
N PHE A 345 -13.68 4.10 -8.53
CA PHE A 345 -14.35 2.86 -8.20
C PHE A 345 -13.86 1.65 -9.01
N LEU A 346 -12.55 1.59 -9.29
CA LEU A 346 -11.94 0.40 -9.91
C LEU A 346 -12.32 -0.88 -9.13
N HIS A 347 -12.79 -1.89 -9.86
CA HIS A 347 -13.31 -3.17 -9.35
C HIS A 347 -14.59 -3.10 -8.50
N ALA A 348 -15.28 -1.97 -8.43
CA ALA A 348 -16.58 -1.89 -7.77
C ALA A 348 -17.72 -2.44 -8.63
N SER A 349 -18.82 -2.83 -7.98
CA SER A 349 -20.05 -3.23 -8.66
C SER A 349 -20.58 -2.10 -9.55
N GLU A 350 -21.14 -2.45 -10.71
CA GLU A 350 -21.70 -1.48 -11.66
C GLU A 350 -22.74 -0.54 -11.04
N SER A 351 -23.52 -1.01 -10.06
CA SER A 351 -24.49 -0.14 -9.38
C SER A 351 -23.85 1.02 -8.60
N VAL A 352 -22.59 0.90 -8.17
CA VAL A 352 -21.85 2.00 -7.52
C VAL A 352 -21.41 3.01 -8.57
N LEU A 353 -20.90 2.54 -9.71
CA LEU A 353 -20.50 3.40 -10.84
C LEU A 353 -21.70 4.14 -11.44
N ASN A 354 -22.84 3.46 -11.62
CA ASN A 354 -24.04 4.02 -12.24
C ASN A 354 -24.75 5.09 -11.40
N ASP A 355 -24.36 5.28 -10.13
CA ASP A 355 -24.94 6.30 -9.24
C ASP A 355 -24.26 7.68 -9.37
N VAL A 356 -23.17 7.76 -10.13
CA VAL A 356 -22.41 8.99 -10.39
C VAL A 356 -21.98 9.07 -11.86
N GLU A 357 -21.64 10.26 -12.36
CA GLU A 357 -21.17 10.45 -13.74
C GLU A 357 -19.80 11.13 -13.75
N GLY A 358 -18.95 10.79 -14.73
CA GLY A 358 -17.61 11.38 -14.89
C GLY A 358 -16.45 10.55 -14.32
N LEU A 359 -16.71 9.32 -13.86
CA LEU A 359 -15.66 8.39 -13.43
C LEU A 359 -15.22 7.45 -14.58
N SER A 360 -13.92 7.21 -14.69
CA SER A 360 -13.33 6.34 -15.72
C SER A 360 -12.27 5.42 -15.08
N PRO A 361 -12.65 4.25 -14.52
CA PRO A 361 -11.69 3.33 -13.92
C PRO A 361 -10.69 2.77 -14.93
N ASN A 362 -9.40 2.77 -14.58
CA ASN A 362 -8.32 2.22 -15.37
C ASN A 362 -7.36 1.43 -14.46
N GLU A 363 -7.07 0.17 -14.81
CA GLU A 363 -6.23 -0.69 -13.96
C GLU A 363 -4.82 -0.14 -13.78
N LEU A 364 -4.14 0.29 -14.85
CA LEU A 364 -2.76 0.79 -14.78
C LEU A 364 -2.65 2.07 -13.95
N GLU A 365 -3.65 2.95 -14.06
CA GLU A 365 -3.69 4.23 -13.35
C GLU A 365 -4.15 4.11 -11.90
N HIS A 366 -5.03 3.15 -11.59
CA HIS A 366 -5.72 3.09 -10.30
C HIS A 366 -5.38 1.86 -9.43
N GLU A 367 -4.57 0.92 -9.92
CA GLU A 367 -4.10 -0.21 -9.10
C GLU A 367 -3.16 0.24 -7.98
N THR A 368 -3.15 -0.50 -6.86
CA THR A 368 -2.12 -0.38 -5.83
C THR A 368 -1.06 -1.47 -6.01
N TYR A 369 0.22 -1.08 -6.03
CA TYR A 369 1.32 -2.03 -6.17
C TYR A 369 2.52 -1.72 -5.25
N LEU A 370 3.27 -2.77 -4.94
CA LEU A 370 4.52 -2.78 -4.19
C LEU A 370 5.58 -3.52 -5.03
N ASP A 371 6.69 -2.86 -5.37
CA ASP A 371 7.81 -3.49 -6.04
C ASP A 371 8.92 -3.79 -5.01
N ILE A 372 9.09 -5.07 -4.74
CA ILE A 372 9.87 -5.59 -3.62
C ILE A 372 11.13 -6.26 -4.13
N GLU A 373 12.27 -5.96 -3.51
CA GLU A 373 13.51 -6.67 -3.82
C GLU A 373 13.50 -8.04 -3.12
N PRO A 374 13.58 -9.16 -3.86
CA PRO A 374 13.24 -10.47 -3.32
C PRO A 374 14.21 -11.00 -2.28
N VAL A 375 15.49 -10.61 -2.30
CA VAL A 375 16.46 -11.14 -1.35
C VAL A 375 16.32 -10.47 0.01
N THR A 376 16.19 -9.14 0.05
CA THR A 376 16.12 -8.34 1.27
C THR A 376 14.70 -8.18 1.81
N GLY A 377 13.68 -8.22 0.93
CA GLY A 377 12.29 -7.94 1.27
C GLY A 377 11.95 -6.44 1.33
N PHE A 378 12.85 -5.55 0.91
CA PHE A 378 12.58 -4.11 0.93
C PHE A 378 11.69 -3.67 -0.22
N THR A 379 10.69 -2.83 0.07
CA THR A 379 9.87 -2.15 -0.93
C THR A 379 10.65 -0.97 -1.50
N LEU A 380 11.09 -1.05 -2.75
CA LEU A 380 11.95 -0.03 -3.37
C LEU A 380 11.19 0.92 -4.31
N ARG A 381 9.99 0.53 -4.72
CA ARG A 381 9.04 1.39 -5.43
C ARG A 381 7.63 0.97 -5.05
N PHE A 382 6.73 1.92 -4.83
CA PHE A 382 5.32 1.60 -4.60
C PHE A 382 4.42 2.73 -5.08
N ALA A 383 3.16 2.39 -5.32
CA ALA A 383 2.06 3.32 -5.47
C ALA A 383 0.87 2.77 -4.69
N LYS A 384 0.50 3.45 -3.60
CA LYS A 384 -0.69 3.18 -2.81
C LYS A 384 -1.77 4.13 -3.25
N ARG A 385 -2.79 3.59 -3.91
CA ARG A 385 -3.88 4.35 -4.50
C ARG A 385 -5.20 4.00 -3.84
N LEU A 386 -5.87 5.01 -3.29
CA LEU A 386 -7.15 4.85 -2.61
C LEU A 386 -8.04 6.06 -2.87
N GLN A 387 -9.34 5.83 -2.78
CA GLN A 387 -10.37 6.85 -2.91
C GLN A 387 -11.16 6.96 -1.62
N VAL A 388 -11.35 8.19 -1.17
CA VAL A 388 -12.17 8.53 -0.02
C VAL A 388 -13.54 8.95 -0.51
N ASN A 389 -14.56 8.31 0.03
CA ASN A 389 -15.95 8.54 -0.32
C ASN A 389 -16.78 8.77 0.94
N LEU A 390 -17.95 9.37 0.76
CA LEU A 390 -18.94 9.54 1.82
C LEU A 390 -20.29 8.96 1.37
N LEU A 391 -20.92 8.15 2.22
CA LEU A 391 -22.26 7.66 1.93
C LEU A 391 -23.29 8.77 2.16
N VAL A 392 -24.03 9.11 1.10
CA VAL A 392 -25.15 10.05 1.15
C VAL A 392 -26.43 9.25 1.38
N ARG A 393 -27.18 9.59 2.42
CA ARG A 393 -28.50 8.99 2.72
C ARG A 393 -29.62 10.00 2.55
N PRO A 394 -30.79 9.59 2.03
CA PRO A 394 -31.96 10.45 2.00
C PRO A 394 -32.43 10.77 3.42
N SER A 395 -32.94 11.99 3.62
CA SER A 395 -33.53 12.37 4.90
C SER A 395 -34.73 13.29 4.70
N THR A 396 -35.88 12.90 5.26
CA THR A 396 -37.09 13.74 5.26
C THR A 396 -37.00 14.91 6.24
N ARG A 397 -36.06 14.87 7.19
CA ARG A 397 -35.89 15.88 8.25
C ARG A 397 -34.78 16.89 7.96
N ILE A 398 -33.74 16.49 7.22
CA ILE A 398 -32.64 17.36 6.81
C ILE A 398 -32.94 17.91 5.42
N GLU A 399 -33.27 19.20 5.33
CA GLU A 399 -33.75 19.83 4.10
C GLU A 399 -32.80 19.66 2.90
N PRO A 400 -31.47 19.88 3.02
CA PRO A 400 -30.55 19.64 1.92
C PRO A 400 -30.52 18.20 1.38
N LEU A 401 -31.03 17.22 2.14
CA LEU A 401 -31.01 15.80 1.79
C LEU A 401 -32.40 15.26 1.41
N LYS A 402 -33.43 16.11 1.37
CA LYS A 402 -34.81 15.70 1.02
C LYS A 402 -34.97 15.26 -0.43
N LYS A 403 -34.15 15.81 -1.34
CA LYS A 403 -34.20 15.53 -2.78
C LYS A 403 -33.39 14.29 -3.18
N VAL A 404 -32.55 13.79 -2.27
CA VAL A 404 -31.83 12.53 -2.48
C VAL A 404 -32.86 11.39 -2.55
N LYS A 405 -32.83 10.62 -3.64
CA LYS A 405 -33.83 9.57 -3.91
C LYS A 405 -33.50 8.23 -3.25
N LYS A 406 -32.22 7.89 -3.21
CA LYS A 406 -31.69 6.63 -2.67
C LYS A 406 -30.31 6.85 -2.05
N PRO A 407 -29.84 5.97 -1.16
CA PRO A 407 -28.47 6.00 -0.69
C PRO A 407 -27.49 5.74 -1.82
N TYR A 408 -26.36 6.46 -1.85
CA TYR A 408 -25.28 6.23 -2.80
C TYR A 408 -23.93 6.71 -2.25
N VAL A 409 -22.83 6.15 -2.77
CA VAL A 409 -21.46 6.46 -2.33
C VAL A 409 -20.93 7.62 -3.16
N PHE A 410 -20.74 8.78 -2.54
CA PHE A 410 -20.27 10.00 -3.19
C PHE A 410 -18.74 10.09 -3.12
N PRO A 411 -18.02 10.13 -4.26
CA PRO A 411 -16.57 10.24 -4.28
C PRO A 411 -16.11 11.66 -3.93
N ILE A 412 -15.18 11.78 -2.97
CA ILE A 412 -14.66 13.09 -2.53
C ILE A 412 -13.34 13.39 -3.22
N LEU A 413 -12.39 12.46 -3.10
CA LEU A 413 -11.07 12.55 -3.69
C LEU A 413 -10.46 11.16 -3.79
N TRP A 414 -9.46 11.02 -4.65
CA TRP A 414 -8.53 9.91 -4.60
C TRP A 414 -7.10 10.41 -4.43
N LEU A 415 -6.23 9.53 -3.95
CA LEU A 415 -4.84 9.86 -3.69
C LEU A 415 -3.91 8.79 -4.24
N ASN A 416 -2.71 9.21 -4.60
CA ASN A 416 -1.56 8.36 -4.90
C ASN A 416 -0.45 8.68 -3.90
N GLU A 417 -0.20 7.77 -2.95
CA GLU A 417 1.01 7.82 -2.14
C GLU A 417 2.07 6.94 -2.80
N SER A 418 3.15 7.55 -3.28
CA SER A 418 4.17 6.85 -4.04
C SER A 418 5.58 7.24 -3.63
N ALA A 419 6.50 6.30 -3.83
CA ALA A 419 7.92 6.54 -3.67
C ALA A 419 8.71 5.65 -4.63
N VAL A 420 9.89 6.14 -5.02
CA VAL A 420 10.88 5.39 -5.80
C VAL A 420 12.23 5.58 -5.12
N ILE A 421 13.03 4.51 -5.00
CA ILE A 421 14.40 4.58 -4.49
C ILE A 421 15.22 5.66 -5.23
N GLY A 422 15.87 6.55 -4.48
CA GLY A 422 16.76 7.60 -5.02
C GLY A 422 18.00 7.01 -5.71
N ASP A 423 18.61 7.74 -6.66
CA ASP A 423 19.72 7.20 -7.47
C ASP A 423 20.96 6.83 -6.65
N GLU A 424 21.32 7.67 -5.68
CA GLU A 424 22.43 7.42 -4.77
C GLU A 424 22.20 6.16 -3.93
N LYS A 425 20.99 6.02 -3.36
CA LYS A 425 20.60 4.84 -2.57
C LYS A 425 20.52 3.58 -3.44
N ALA A 426 20.05 3.70 -4.67
CA ALA A 426 20.04 2.59 -5.63
C ALA A 426 21.47 2.15 -5.99
N ALA A 427 22.39 3.10 -6.21
CA ALA A 427 23.80 2.80 -6.45
C ALA A 427 24.47 2.14 -5.23
N MET A 428 24.16 2.62 -4.03
CA MET A 428 24.63 2.00 -2.78
C MET A 428 24.07 0.59 -2.62
N PHE A 429 22.79 0.37 -2.90
CA PHE A 429 22.14 -0.93 -2.84
C PHE A 429 22.79 -1.92 -3.83
N ARG A 430 23.03 -1.48 -5.08
CA ARG A 430 23.71 -2.29 -6.08
C ARG A 430 25.14 -2.66 -5.67
N SER A 431 25.92 -1.73 -5.12
CA SER A 431 27.31 -2.00 -4.76
C SER A 431 27.46 -2.87 -3.51
N LYS A 432 26.64 -2.64 -2.47
CA LYS A 432 26.75 -3.34 -1.19
C LYS A 432 26.04 -4.70 -1.20
N ILE A 433 24.88 -4.80 -1.85
CA ILE A 433 23.98 -5.95 -1.76
C ILE A 433 23.96 -6.69 -3.10
N SER A 434 23.36 -6.11 -4.14
CA SER A 434 23.12 -6.83 -5.41
C SER A 434 24.40 -7.35 -6.08
N GLY A 435 25.47 -6.55 -6.11
CA GLY A 435 26.71 -6.88 -6.80
C GLY A 435 27.45 -8.06 -6.16
N ARG A 436 27.46 -8.15 -4.83
CA ARG A 436 28.08 -9.28 -4.11
C ARG A 436 27.31 -10.58 -4.37
N LEU A 437 25.98 -10.51 -4.36
CA LEU A 437 25.12 -11.66 -4.63
C LEU A 437 25.26 -12.14 -6.08
N GLN A 438 25.22 -11.20 -7.03
CA GLN A 438 25.31 -11.50 -8.45
C GLN A 438 26.69 -12.02 -8.84
N MET A 439 27.77 -11.51 -8.23
CA MET A 439 29.13 -12.03 -8.44
C MET A 439 29.24 -13.49 -8.00
N LEU A 440 28.74 -13.82 -6.80
CA LEU A 440 28.76 -15.20 -6.29
C LEU A 440 27.97 -16.15 -7.21
N SER A 441 26.75 -15.76 -7.59
CA SER A 441 25.91 -16.55 -8.50
C SER A 441 26.53 -16.71 -9.89
N THR A 442 27.11 -15.64 -10.45
CA THR A 442 27.76 -15.68 -11.76
C THR A 442 29.01 -16.56 -11.74
N LEU A 443 29.84 -16.45 -10.69
CA LEU A 443 31.02 -17.29 -10.52
C LEU A 443 30.65 -18.77 -10.39
N GLN A 444 29.61 -19.07 -9.61
CA GLN A 444 29.06 -20.42 -9.46
C GLN A 444 28.60 -20.99 -10.81
N MET A 445 27.78 -20.25 -11.57
CA MET A 445 27.30 -20.69 -12.89
C MET A 445 28.46 -20.87 -13.87
N ALA A 446 29.43 -19.94 -13.89
CA ALA A 446 30.59 -20.01 -14.76
C ALA A 446 31.46 -21.26 -14.47
N LEU A 447 31.69 -21.57 -13.19
CA LEU A 447 32.44 -22.76 -12.78
C LEU A 447 31.71 -24.06 -13.12
N MET A 448 30.39 -24.12 -12.90
CA MET A 448 29.59 -25.31 -13.25
C MET A 448 29.52 -25.54 -14.76
N ILE A 449 29.14 -24.50 -15.53
CA ILE A 449 28.99 -24.61 -16.99
C ILE A 449 30.36 -24.83 -17.63
N GLY A 450 31.34 -24.00 -17.28
CA GLY A 450 32.70 -24.11 -17.82
C GLY A 450 33.35 -25.45 -17.48
N GLY A 451 33.24 -25.90 -16.21
CA GLY A 451 33.75 -27.20 -15.78
C GLY A 451 33.09 -28.37 -16.52
N SER A 452 31.77 -28.33 -16.69
CA SER A 452 31.02 -29.37 -17.40
C SER A 452 31.39 -29.43 -18.89
N VAL A 453 31.53 -28.28 -19.55
CA VAL A 453 31.95 -28.20 -20.96
C VAL A 453 33.36 -28.75 -21.14
N ILE A 454 34.31 -28.36 -20.27
CA ILE A 454 35.69 -28.87 -20.29
C ILE A 454 35.69 -30.39 -20.06
N PHE A 455 34.95 -30.87 -19.07
CA PHE A 455 34.84 -32.29 -18.77
C PHE A 455 34.36 -33.08 -20.01
N LEU A 456 33.24 -32.69 -20.60
CA LEU A 456 32.65 -33.38 -21.75
C LEU A 456 33.56 -33.31 -22.99
N ALA A 457 34.18 -32.17 -23.27
CA ALA A 457 35.05 -31.99 -24.43
C ALA A 457 36.32 -32.86 -24.35
N PHE A 458 36.98 -32.88 -23.19
CA PHE A 458 38.20 -33.66 -22.99
C PHE A 458 37.91 -35.16 -22.86
N LEU A 459 36.81 -35.54 -22.22
CA LEU A 459 36.36 -36.93 -22.12
C LEU A 459 35.95 -37.48 -23.49
N GLY A 460 35.16 -36.73 -24.26
CA GLY A 460 34.78 -37.08 -25.62
C GLY A 460 36.01 -37.23 -26.54
N SER A 461 36.95 -36.29 -26.46
CA SER A 461 38.21 -36.34 -27.22
C SER A 461 39.08 -37.54 -26.82
N PHE A 462 39.09 -37.92 -25.54
CA PHE A 462 39.76 -39.12 -25.06
C PHE A 462 39.16 -40.39 -25.67
N PHE A 463 37.83 -40.53 -25.67
CA PHE A 463 37.15 -41.69 -26.26
C PHE A 463 37.35 -41.77 -27.78
N ILE A 464 37.27 -40.66 -28.51
CA ILE A 464 37.52 -40.61 -29.95
C ILE A 464 38.97 -41.01 -30.27
N CYS A 465 39.95 -40.49 -29.52
CA CYS A 465 41.36 -40.83 -29.70
C CYS A 465 41.65 -42.30 -29.40
N ARG A 466 40.93 -42.91 -28.45
CA ARG A 466 41.06 -44.32 -28.11
C ARG A 466 40.40 -45.23 -29.16
N SER A 467 39.22 -44.84 -29.66
CA SER A 467 38.50 -45.53 -30.74
C SER A 467 39.30 -45.58 -32.05
N LYS A 468 39.92 -44.47 -32.47
CA LYS A 468 40.80 -44.42 -33.66
C LYS A 468 42.09 -45.26 -33.56
N LYS A 469 42.42 -45.77 -32.37
CA LYS A 469 43.58 -46.65 -32.13
C LYS A 469 43.23 -48.14 -32.12
N LEU A 470 41.94 -48.46 -32.06
CA LEU A 470 41.37 -49.82 -32.06
C LEU A 470 40.90 -50.25 -33.45
N LYS A 471 40.82 -49.30 -34.40
CA LYS A 471 40.85 -49.55 -35.85
C LYS A 471 42.29 -49.41 -36.32
#